data_AF-A0AA97B303-F1
#
_entry.id   AF-A0AA97B303-F1
#
_cell.length_a   1.000
_cell.length_b   1.000
_cell.length_c   1.000
_cell.angle_alpha   90.00
_cell.angle_beta   90.00
_cell.angle_gamma   90.00
#
_symmetry.space_group_name_H-M   'P 1'
#
loop_
_entity.id
_entity.type
_entity.pdbx_description
1 polymer ?
#
loop_
_entity_poly.entity_id
_entity_poly.type
_entity_poly.pdbx_seq_one_letter_code
_entity_poly.pdbx_strand_id
1 'polypeptide(L)'
;MRIPDFKLERYFARWEFAAPYLLCSSDIEGWRMADLLALAGPDERARWEGLTLGYTESTGLPALREEIAALYPGLSPEQVLTFAGAEEALFVLINVLLGPGDHAVVTGRATSPCTRWRAPRART
;
A
#
# COMPACT_ATOMS: atom_id res chain seq x y z
N MET A 1 -3.80 20.60 3.48
CA MET A 1 -4.67 19.92 2.50
C MET A 1 -6.00 19.61 3.17
N ARG A 2 -7.15 19.82 2.53
CA ARG A 2 -8.47 19.44 3.08
C ARG A 2 -8.98 18.26 2.25
N ILE A 3 -8.73 17.05 2.74
CA ILE A 3 -9.09 15.80 2.05
C ILE A 3 -10.51 15.42 2.47
N PRO A 4 -11.44 15.16 1.54
CA PRO A 4 -12.78 14.70 1.88
C PRO A 4 -12.74 13.26 2.41
N ASP A 5 -13.74 12.88 3.21
CA ASP A 5 -13.86 11.52 3.74
C ASP A 5 -13.83 10.46 2.64
N PHE A 6 -13.08 9.40 2.90
CA PHE A 6 -13.13 8.20 2.09
C PHE A 6 -14.37 7.38 2.48
N LYS A 7 -15.44 7.51 1.70
CA LYS A 7 -16.76 6.94 2.03
C LYS A 7 -16.75 5.44 2.32
N LEU A 8 -15.89 4.68 1.64
CA LEU A 8 -15.77 3.23 1.85
C LEU A 8 -15.22 2.94 3.25
N GLU A 9 -14.17 3.65 3.65
CA GLU A 9 -13.56 3.52 4.97
C GLU A 9 -14.49 4.06 6.09
N ARG A 10 -15.37 5.02 5.80
CA ARG A 10 -16.46 5.41 6.73
C ARG A 10 -17.57 4.35 6.84
N TYR A 11 -17.83 3.62 5.77
CA TYR A 11 -18.76 2.49 5.78
C TYR A 11 -18.21 1.34 6.63
N PHE A 12 -16.96 0.91 6.39
CA PHE A 12 -16.33 -0.17 7.16
C PHE A 12 -16.15 0.20 8.63
N ALA A 13 -15.73 1.43 8.96
CA ALA A 13 -15.61 1.86 10.36
C ALA A 13 -16.93 1.72 11.16
N ARG A 14 -18.08 1.75 10.49
CA ARG A 14 -19.38 1.51 11.12
C ARG A 14 -19.75 0.02 11.20
N TRP A 15 -19.41 -0.78 10.20
CA TRP A 15 -20.03 -2.08 9.97
C TRP A 15 -19.08 -3.28 10.06
N GLU A 16 -17.77 -3.08 9.92
CA GLU A 16 -16.77 -4.15 9.80
C GLU A 16 -16.85 -5.16 10.96
N PHE A 17 -17.00 -4.66 12.19
CA PHE A 17 -17.09 -5.50 13.40
C PHE A 17 -18.51 -5.61 13.96
N ALA A 18 -19.51 -5.07 13.27
CA ALA A 18 -20.91 -5.11 13.67
C ALA A 18 -21.76 -6.05 12.81
N ALA A 19 -21.36 -6.27 11.55
CA ALA A 19 -22.05 -7.19 10.65
C ALA A 19 -21.72 -8.65 11.01
N PRO A 20 -22.72 -9.56 11.06
CA PRO A 20 -22.46 -10.98 11.31
C PRO A 20 -21.76 -11.68 10.15
N TYR A 21 -21.89 -11.14 8.93
CA TYR A 21 -21.28 -11.68 7.71
C TYR A 21 -20.73 -10.53 6.85
N LEU A 22 -19.42 -10.54 6.61
CA LEU A 22 -18.74 -9.51 5.83
C LEU A 22 -18.54 -9.96 4.38
N LEU A 23 -19.55 -9.78 3.53
CA LEU A 23 -19.55 -10.23 2.13
C LEU A 23 -19.15 -9.14 1.12
N CYS A 24 -18.61 -8.02 1.59
CA CYS A 24 -18.28 -6.85 0.76
C CYS A 24 -16.80 -6.45 0.82
N SER A 25 -15.95 -7.21 1.51
CA SER A 25 -14.52 -6.94 1.55
C SER A 25 -13.84 -7.36 0.24
N SER A 26 -12.77 -6.66 -0.11
CA SER A 26 -11.89 -6.99 -1.25
C SER A 26 -10.56 -7.59 -0.82
N ASP A 27 -10.29 -7.66 0.49
CA ASP A 27 -9.12 -8.35 1.02
C ASP A 27 -9.34 -9.87 1.08
N ILE A 28 -8.29 -10.59 1.45
CA ILE A 28 -8.31 -12.03 1.67
C ILE A 28 -8.27 -12.31 3.17
N GLU A 29 -8.71 -13.51 3.57
CA GLU A 29 -8.62 -13.95 4.96
C GLU A 29 -7.16 -13.89 5.46
N GLY A 30 -6.98 -13.24 6.61
CA GLY A 30 -5.68 -13.14 7.26
C GLY A 30 -5.20 -14.49 7.80
N TRP A 31 -3.90 -14.77 7.62
CA TRP A 31 -3.27 -15.98 8.15
C TRP A 31 -2.74 -15.74 9.56
N ARG A 32 -2.72 -16.80 10.39
CA ARG A 32 -1.96 -16.73 11.64
C ARG A 32 -0.47 -16.64 11.29
N MET A 33 0.26 -15.82 12.05
CA MET A 33 1.70 -15.66 11.84
C MET A 33 2.45 -17.01 11.89
N ALA A 34 2.07 -17.90 12.80
CA ALA A 34 2.67 -19.23 12.91
C ALA A 34 2.44 -20.08 11.65
N ASP A 35 1.26 -20.00 11.04
CA ASP A 35 0.91 -20.76 9.83
C ASP A 35 1.72 -20.23 8.63
N LEU A 36 1.91 -18.92 8.54
CA LEU A 36 2.78 -18.30 7.53
C LEU A 36 4.26 -18.72 7.71
N LEU A 37 4.77 -18.67 8.93
CA LEU A 37 6.15 -19.06 9.24
C LEU A 37 6.41 -20.57 9.11
N ALA A 38 5.36 -21.39 9.09
CA ALA A 38 5.48 -22.82 8.80
C ALA A 38 5.78 -23.08 7.31
N LEU A 39 5.51 -22.13 6.42
CA LEU A 39 5.88 -22.19 4.99
C LEU A 39 7.31 -21.72 4.72
N ALA A 40 7.96 -21.11 5.71
CA ALA A 40 9.29 -20.53 5.58
C ALA A 40 10.37 -21.63 5.45
N GLY A 41 11.37 -21.40 4.61
CA GLY A 41 12.58 -22.21 4.59
C GLY A 41 13.44 -21.97 5.84
N PRO A 42 14.50 -22.78 6.05
CA PRO A 42 15.38 -22.63 7.20
C PRO A 42 16.00 -21.23 7.34
N ASP A 43 16.35 -20.61 6.20
CA ASP A 43 17.02 -19.31 6.16
C ASP A 43 16.05 -18.16 6.48
N GLU A 44 14.82 -18.18 5.95
CA GLU A 44 13.77 -17.23 6.32
C GLU A 44 13.44 -17.33 7.81
N ARG A 45 13.35 -18.56 8.32
CA ARG A 45 13.03 -18.83 9.73
C ARG A 45 14.11 -18.30 10.67
N ALA A 46 15.38 -18.55 10.36
CA ALA A 46 16.50 -18.03 11.14
C ALA A 46 16.53 -16.48 11.13
N ARG A 47 16.23 -15.85 9.99
CA ARG A 47 16.11 -14.38 9.88
C ARG A 47 14.99 -13.82 10.75
N TRP A 48 13.84 -14.50 10.80
CA TRP A 48 12.72 -14.10 11.65
C TRP A 48 13.07 -14.18 13.14
N GLU A 49 13.67 -15.29 13.57
CA GLU A 49 14.03 -15.52 14.98
C GLU A 49 15.16 -14.59 15.46
N GLY A 50 16.08 -14.22 14.55
CA GLY A 50 17.15 -13.25 14.79
C GLY A 50 16.78 -11.79 14.50
N LEU A 51 15.51 -11.48 14.21
CA LEU A 51 15.10 -10.15 13.78
C LEU A 51 15.40 -9.09 14.87
N THR A 52 16.11 -8.03 14.47
CA THR A 52 16.30 -6.84 15.29
C THR A 52 15.36 -5.74 14.83
N LEU A 53 14.59 -5.17 15.76
CA LEU A 53 13.63 -4.10 15.44
C LEU A 53 14.36 -2.76 15.29
N GLY A 54 14.52 -2.32 14.05
CA GLY A 54 15.17 -1.06 13.68
C GLY A 54 14.74 -0.58 12.30
N TYR A 55 15.31 0.52 11.84
CA TYR A 55 15.07 1.04 10.49
C TYR A 55 15.69 0.11 9.43
N THR A 56 14.97 -0.07 8.32
CA THR A 56 15.51 -0.63 7.08
C THR A 56 16.09 0.47 6.19
N GLU A 57 16.57 0.13 5.00
CA GLU A 57 17.01 1.11 4.00
C GLU A 57 15.84 1.97 3.51
N SER A 58 16.09 3.24 3.14
CA SER A 58 15.04 4.16 2.70
C SER A 58 14.26 3.68 1.48
N THR A 59 14.86 2.85 0.63
CA THR A 59 14.21 2.25 -0.56
C THR A 59 13.55 0.91 -0.25
N GLY A 60 13.88 0.29 0.88
CA GLY A 60 13.44 -1.05 1.27
C GLY A 60 14.57 -2.06 1.39
N LEU A 61 14.33 -3.10 2.17
CA LEU A 61 15.27 -4.22 2.37
C LEU A 61 15.71 -4.79 0.99
N PRO A 62 17.03 -4.86 0.68
CA PRO A 62 17.51 -5.31 -0.62
C PRO A 62 16.93 -6.66 -1.08
N ALA A 63 16.94 -7.66 -0.20
CA ALA A 63 16.37 -8.97 -0.49
C ALA A 63 14.88 -8.91 -0.85
N LEU A 64 14.10 -8.03 -0.20
CA LEU A 64 12.68 -7.86 -0.55
C LEU A 64 12.52 -7.22 -1.93
N ARG A 65 13.37 -6.25 -2.28
CA ARG A 65 13.33 -5.59 -3.60
C ARG A 65 13.68 -6.57 -4.73
N GLU A 66 14.62 -7.48 -4.49
CA GLU A 66 14.97 -8.57 -5.42
C GLU A 66 13.79 -9.51 -5.66
N GLU A 67 13.15 -9.99 -4.59
CA GLU A 67 12.00 -10.88 -4.68
C GLU A 67 10.81 -10.20 -5.40
N ILE A 68 10.53 -8.93 -5.11
CA ILE A 68 9.48 -8.17 -5.81
C ILE A 68 9.82 -8.04 -7.30
N ALA A 69 11.05 -7.68 -7.65
CA ALA A 69 11.47 -7.52 -9.03
C ALA A 69 11.32 -8.82 -9.84
N ALA A 70 11.64 -9.97 -9.24
CA ALA A 70 11.51 -11.28 -9.86
C ALA A 70 10.06 -11.65 -10.27
N LEU A 71 9.04 -11.02 -9.66
CA LEU A 71 7.64 -11.22 -10.02
C LEU A 71 7.26 -10.55 -11.36
N TYR A 72 8.07 -9.62 -11.88
CA TYR A 72 7.75 -8.81 -13.04
C TYR A 72 8.83 -8.92 -14.13
N PRO A 73 8.51 -9.42 -15.34
CA PRO A 73 9.47 -9.50 -16.43
C PRO A 73 10.08 -8.13 -16.78
N GLY A 74 11.42 -8.04 -16.73
CA GLY A 74 12.17 -6.84 -17.12
C GLY A 74 12.24 -5.74 -16.05
N LEU A 75 11.77 -5.99 -14.83
CA LEU A 75 11.93 -5.06 -13.71
C LEU A 75 13.22 -5.34 -12.95
N SER A 76 14.05 -4.31 -12.71
CA SER A 76 15.25 -4.45 -11.87
C SER A 76 14.98 -4.04 -10.41
N PRO A 77 15.70 -4.60 -9.42
CA PRO A 77 15.53 -4.24 -8.00
C PRO A 77 15.79 -2.75 -7.70
N GLU A 78 16.57 -2.05 -8.53
CA GLU A 78 16.83 -0.61 -8.43
C GLU A 78 15.61 0.24 -8.80
N GLN A 79 14.64 -0.36 -9.51
CA GLN A 79 13.38 0.29 -9.89
C GLN A 79 12.26 0.05 -8.86
N VAL A 80 12.55 -0.64 -7.74
CA VAL A 80 11.59 -0.97 -6.70
C VAL A 80 11.80 -0.10 -5.46
N LEU A 81 10.74 0.57 -5.02
CA LEU A 81 10.63 1.20 -3.70
C LEU A 81 9.54 0.50 -2.89
N THR A 82 9.84 0.19 -1.62
CA THR A 82 8.87 -0.43 -0.70
C THR A 82 8.20 0.60 0.18
N PHE A 83 6.93 0.39 0.48
CA PHE A 83 6.10 1.27 1.32
C PHE A 83 5.26 0.44 2.30
N ALA A 84 4.71 1.08 3.32
CA ALA A 84 3.72 0.54 4.25
C ALA A 84 2.36 0.38 3.56
N GLY A 85 2.29 -0.57 2.63
CA GLY A 85 1.14 -0.83 1.79
C GLY A 85 1.02 0.09 0.58
N ALA A 86 0.10 -0.25 -0.32
CA ALA A 86 -0.10 0.47 -1.57
C ALA A 86 -0.61 1.91 -1.37
N GLU A 87 -1.29 2.19 -0.26
CA GLU A 87 -1.85 3.52 0.02
C GLU A 87 -0.75 4.57 0.23
N GLU A 88 0.31 4.24 0.99
CA GLU A 88 1.46 5.13 1.16
C GLU A 88 2.16 5.38 -0.18
N ALA A 89 2.36 4.33 -0.98
CA ALA A 89 2.97 4.44 -2.31
C ALA A 89 2.17 5.40 -3.21
N LEU A 90 0.84 5.26 -3.25
CA LEU A 90 -0.05 6.14 -4.02
C LEU A 90 -0.02 7.58 -3.51
N PHE A 91 -0.02 7.77 -2.19
CA PHE A 91 0.07 9.09 -1.59
C PHE A 91 1.37 9.79 -1.98
N VAL A 92 2.51 9.12 -1.85
CA VAL A 92 3.82 9.66 -2.23
C VAL A 92 3.86 9.96 -3.73
N LEU A 93 3.43 9.02 -4.57
CA LEU A 93 3.40 9.17 -6.03
C LEU A 93 2.63 10.44 -6.45
N ILE A 94 1.44 10.64 -5.91
CA ILE A 94 0.60 11.80 -6.24
C ILE A 94 1.24 13.11 -5.78
N ASN A 95 1.85 13.13 -4.59
CA ASN A 95 2.50 14.34 -4.07
C ASN A 95 3.82 14.69 -4.78
N VAL A 96 4.50 13.69 -5.36
CA VAL A 96 5.76 13.90 -6.09
C VAL A 96 5.49 14.26 -7.56
N LEU A 97 4.52 13.63 -8.21
CA LEU A 97 4.30 13.77 -9.65
C LEU A 97 3.32 14.88 -10.04
N LEU A 98 2.42 15.30 -9.16
CA LEU A 98 1.36 16.26 -9.51
C LEU A 98 1.49 17.57 -8.73
N GLY A 99 1.34 18.68 -9.45
CA GLY A 99 1.30 20.04 -8.93
C GLY A 99 0.10 20.86 -9.43
N PRO A 100 -0.03 22.11 -8.97
CA PRO A 100 -1.08 23.01 -9.44
C PRO A 100 -0.95 23.28 -10.95
N GLY A 101 -2.02 22.99 -11.70
CA GLY A 101 -2.07 23.21 -13.15
C GLY A 101 -1.88 21.94 -13.98
N ASP A 102 -1.45 20.83 -13.36
CA ASP A 102 -1.27 19.56 -14.06
C ASP A 102 -2.61 18.92 -14.45
N HIS A 103 -2.59 18.25 -15.61
CA HIS A 103 -3.73 17.49 -16.11
C HIS A 103 -3.49 16.00 -15.93
N ALA A 104 -4.27 15.38 -15.04
CA ALA A 104 -4.24 13.94 -14.80
C ALA A 104 -5.48 13.26 -15.38
N VAL A 105 -5.28 12.13 -16.07
CA VAL A 105 -6.36 11.25 -16.53
C VAL A 105 -6.57 10.16 -15.49
N VAL A 106 -7.80 10.04 -14.98
CA VAL A 106 -8.17 9.06 -13.96
C VAL A 106 -9.29 8.15 -14.45
N THR A 107 -9.28 6.89 -14.00
CA THR A 107 -10.38 5.96 -14.30
C THR A 107 -11.61 6.34 -13.47
N GLY A 108 -12.80 6.34 -14.09
CA GLY A 108 -14.03 6.90 -13.50
C GLY A 108 -14.60 6.17 -12.28
N ARG A 109 -13.97 5.08 -11.83
CA ARG A 109 -14.35 4.26 -10.66
C ARG A 109 -13.12 3.65 -9.97
N ALA A 110 -12.02 4.38 -9.88
CA ALA A 110 -10.87 3.95 -9.08
C ALA A 110 -11.23 3.86 -7.58
N THR A 111 -10.66 2.88 -6.87
CA THR A 111 -10.60 2.91 -5.40
C THR A 111 -10.01 4.24 -4.97
N SER A 112 -10.69 4.94 -4.07
CA SER A 112 -10.46 6.37 -3.90
C SER A 112 -9.31 6.66 -2.95
N PRO A 113 -8.18 7.12 -3.50
CA PRO A 113 -7.59 8.41 -3.10
C PRO A 113 -7.83 9.51 -4.16
N CYS A 114 -8.08 9.12 -5.42
CA CYS A 114 -8.00 10.01 -6.58
C CYS A 114 -9.34 10.60 -7.04
N THR A 115 -10.48 9.98 -6.73
CA THR A 115 -11.77 10.33 -7.37
C THR A 115 -12.35 11.69 -6.94
N ARG A 116 -11.72 12.37 -5.98
CA ARG A 116 -12.13 13.71 -5.55
C ARG A 116 -10.97 14.66 -5.22
N TRP A 117 -9.77 14.38 -5.72
CA TRP A 117 -8.65 15.32 -5.59
C TRP A 117 -8.95 16.55 -6.48
N ARG A 118 -9.41 17.65 -5.86
CA ARG A 118 -9.37 18.97 -6.48
C ARG A 118 -8.10 19.62 -6.00
N ALA A 119 -7.15 19.87 -6.92
CA ALA A 119 -6.00 20.71 -6.63
C ALA A 119 -6.47 22.01 -5.95
N PRO A 120 -5.79 22.50 -4.90
CA PRO A 120 -6.14 23.78 -4.29
C PRO A 120 -6.04 24.85 -5.38
N ARG A 121 -7.18 25.47 -5.71
CA ARG A 121 -7.17 26.66 -6.58
C ARG A 121 -6.32 27.71 -5.88
N ALA A 122 -5.22 28.12 -6.51
CA ALA A 122 -4.49 29.31 -6.10
C ALA A 122 -5.50 30.46 -6.04
N ARG A 123 -5.65 31.07 -4.86
CA ARG A 123 -6.36 32.33 -4.74
C ARG A 123 -5.42 33.40 -5.28
N THR A 124 -5.72 33.89 -6.48
CA THR A 124 -5.27 35.18 -7.00
C THR A 124 -6.51 35.96 -7.37
#